data_AF-A0AAU5R7K4-F1
#
_entry.id   AF-A0AAU5R7K4-F1
#
_cell.length_a   1.000
_cell.length_b   1.000
_cell.length_c   1.000
_cell.angle_alpha   90.00
_cell.angle_beta   90.00
_cell.angle_gamma   90.00
#
_symmetry.space_group_name_H-M   'P 1'
#
loop_
_entity.id
_entity.type
_entity.pdbx_description
1 polymer ?
#
loop_
_entity_poly.entity_id
_entity_poly.type
_entity_poly.pdbx_seq_one_letter_code
_entity_poly.pdbx_strand_id
1 'polypeptide(L)'
;MSVCTGFVVSGTVDGADATSTPDEVTALLGDGYAESRRKGLLLRSYSLAEFAWQRDSPKAPWQGLHVMVQAHRLEVPLLVDDLAAALDRLGFPLVEVAPDGLGCRRFVREDSGVGLLVDEEDGAVLKLSAPAWFGPGPRSERAPWSPETLRDRVAHLAGLDPDARERWAVRRCPEQPEERAAWWWFLWVASGRRDAGGTDEERARRAGLGLWLLRKCEAAGAVGRAESLLQLARSGLLPPDETVRACLDGIPVSRADVATRDTTAYSRENITVINLSREAKRLSLATREHLPHVRDPELRAEAEAWLELRARLM
;
A
#
# COMPACT_ATOMS: atom_id res chain seq x y z
N MET A 1 -20.54 17.34 2.62
CA MET A 1 -19.85 16.17 3.21
C MET A 1 -18.73 16.71 4.08
N SER A 2 -18.53 16.22 5.31
CA SER A 2 -17.42 16.68 6.15
C SER A 2 -16.08 16.25 5.54
N VAL A 3 -14.98 16.96 5.87
CA VAL A 3 -13.62 16.56 5.45
C VAL A 3 -13.32 15.11 5.83
N CYS A 4 -13.75 14.65 7.01
CA CYS A 4 -13.48 13.27 7.46
C CYS A 4 -14.26 12.25 6.63
N THR A 5 -15.56 12.47 6.37
CA THR A 5 -16.34 11.55 5.53
C THR A 5 -15.82 11.55 4.10
N GLY A 6 -15.52 12.71 3.53
CA GLY A 6 -14.91 12.83 2.21
C GLY A 6 -13.60 12.08 2.12
N PHE A 7 -12.72 12.28 3.11
CA PHE A 7 -11.43 11.60 3.18
C PHE A 7 -11.57 10.08 3.32
N VAL A 8 -12.47 9.54 4.16
CA VAL A 8 -12.71 8.08 4.25
C VAL A 8 -13.19 7.52 2.93
N VAL A 9 -14.08 8.25 2.27
CA VAL A 9 -14.66 7.84 0.99
C VAL A 9 -13.59 7.86 -0.10
N SER A 10 -12.85 8.95 -0.28
CA SER A 10 -11.94 9.12 -1.43
C SER A 10 -10.47 8.77 -1.17
N GLY A 11 -10.02 8.72 0.08
CA GLY A 11 -8.60 8.68 0.44
C GLY A 11 -7.85 9.98 0.13
N THR A 12 -8.57 11.07 -0.16
CA THR A 12 -8.00 12.34 -0.62
C THR A 12 -8.50 13.54 0.18
N VAL A 13 -7.67 14.58 0.31
CA VAL A 13 -8.04 15.89 0.84
C VAL A 13 -8.03 16.87 -0.33
N ASP A 14 -9.20 17.37 -0.74
CA ASP A 14 -9.38 18.23 -1.92
C ASP A 14 -8.63 17.71 -3.18
N GLY A 15 -8.65 16.39 -3.36
CA GLY A 15 -7.98 15.70 -4.47
C GLY A 15 -6.51 15.36 -4.21
N ALA A 16 -5.84 15.91 -3.21
CA ALA A 16 -4.49 15.49 -2.85
C ALA A 16 -4.52 14.14 -2.10
N ASP A 17 -3.63 13.21 -2.45
CA ASP A 17 -3.53 11.90 -1.80
C ASP A 17 -2.10 11.57 -1.35
N ALA A 18 -1.91 10.40 -0.75
CA ALA A 18 -0.63 9.94 -0.22
C ALA A 18 0.49 9.82 -1.27
N THR A 19 0.16 9.86 -2.57
CA THR A 19 1.11 9.71 -3.68
C THR A 19 1.42 11.03 -4.39
N SER A 20 0.67 12.10 -4.10
CA SER A 20 0.91 13.44 -4.62
C SER A 20 2.29 13.95 -4.20
N THR A 21 2.96 14.72 -5.06
CA THR A 21 4.23 15.38 -4.72
C THR A 21 3.98 16.61 -3.84
N PRO A 22 5.01 17.16 -3.15
CA PRO A 22 4.84 18.38 -2.36
C PRO A 22 4.28 19.56 -3.18
N ASP A 23 4.73 19.71 -4.43
CA ASP A 23 4.28 20.79 -5.31
C ASP A 23 2.84 20.60 -5.75
N GLU A 24 2.41 19.36 -5.99
CA GLU A 24 1.01 19.04 -6.31
C GLU A 24 0.07 19.32 -5.13
N VAL A 25 0.49 18.95 -3.92
CA VAL A 25 -0.30 19.24 -2.72
C VAL A 25 -0.39 20.75 -2.48
N THR A 26 0.69 21.50 -2.68
CA THR A 26 0.65 22.97 -2.62
C THR A 26 -0.21 23.58 -3.72
N ALA A 27 -0.21 23.02 -4.93
CA ALA A 27 -1.08 23.51 -6.01
C ALA A 27 -2.57 23.29 -5.70
N LEU A 28 -2.92 22.22 -4.98
CA LEU A 28 -4.29 21.89 -4.62
C LEU A 28 -4.78 22.57 -3.34
N LEU A 29 -3.94 22.63 -2.30
CA LEU A 29 -4.30 23.12 -0.96
C LEU A 29 -3.78 24.53 -0.63
N GLY A 30 -2.96 25.12 -1.51
CA GLY A 30 -2.31 26.40 -1.29
C GLY A 30 -0.97 26.31 -0.55
N ASP A 31 -0.42 27.46 -0.15
CA ASP A 31 0.89 27.61 0.50
C ASP A 31 0.82 27.85 2.01
N GLY A 32 -0.38 27.86 2.59
CA GLY A 32 -0.64 28.08 4.02
C GLY A 32 -0.32 26.90 4.94
N TYR A 33 0.77 26.17 4.70
CA TYR A 33 1.17 25.01 5.50
C TYR A 33 2.24 25.34 6.55
N ALA A 34 2.22 24.60 7.67
CA ALA A 34 3.39 24.50 8.54
C ALA A 34 4.31 23.38 8.02
N GLU A 35 5.62 23.64 7.93
CA GLU A 35 6.59 22.68 7.38
C GLU A 35 7.56 22.17 8.44
N SER A 36 7.80 20.85 8.45
CA SER A 36 8.85 20.21 9.22
C SER A 36 9.76 19.39 8.31
N ARG A 37 11.07 19.62 8.39
CA ARG A 37 12.07 18.89 7.59
C ARG A 37 13.04 18.15 8.48
N ARG A 38 13.31 16.88 8.13
CA ARG A 38 14.39 16.06 8.68
C ARG A 38 15.15 15.41 7.52
N LYS A 39 16.27 14.76 7.82
CA LYS A 39 17.08 14.09 6.79
C LYS A 39 16.23 13.07 6.03
N GLY A 40 15.96 13.35 4.75
CA GLY A 40 15.17 12.48 3.88
C GLY A 40 13.66 12.47 4.16
N LEU A 41 13.14 13.34 5.04
CA LEU A 41 11.72 13.39 5.42
C LEU A 41 11.20 14.84 5.38
N LEU A 42 10.04 15.04 4.78
CA LEU A 42 9.31 16.31 4.72
C LEU A 42 7.89 16.09 5.21
N LEU A 43 7.41 16.95 6.10
CA LEU A 43 6.02 17.00 6.52
C LEU A 43 5.46 18.39 6.27
N ARG A 44 4.23 18.47 5.76
CA ARG A 44 3.45 19.70 5.66
C ARG A 44 2.08 19.51 6.29
N SER A 45 1.72 20.38 7.23
CA SER A 45 0.43 20.38 7.90
C SER A 45 -0.43 21.55 7.39
N TYR A 46 -1.58 21.24 6.82
CA TYR A 46 -2.61 22.14 6.30
C TYR A 46 -3.80 22.15 7.26
N SER A 47 -3.60 22.74 8.44
CA SER A 47 -4.57 22.70 9.55
C SER A 47 -4.84 21.27 10.07
N LEU A 48 -5.90 20.61 9.58
CA LEU A 48 -6.28 19.25 9.97
C LEU A 48 -5.58 18.17 9.15
N ALA A 49 -5.16 18.49 7.93
CA ALA A 49 -4.50 17.53 7.05
C ALA A 49 -2.97 17.60 7.19
N GLU A 50 -2.30 16.46 7.20
CA GLU A 50 -0.84 16.37 7.19
C GLU A 50 -0.39 15.43 6.08
N PHE A 51 0.56 15.88 5.27
CA PHE A 51 1.20 15.08 4.24
C PHE A 51 2.66 14.85 4.60
N ALA A 52 3.13 13.62 4.41
CA ALA A 52 4.51 13.25 4.60
C ALA A 52 5.11 12.70 3.30
N TRP A 53 6.36 13.06 3.06
CA TRP A 53 7.16 12.58 1.95
C TRP A 53 8.53 12.13 2.41
N GLN A 54 9.09 11.18 1.69
CA GLN A 54 10.46 10.70 1.90
C GLN A 54 11.30 10.77 0.62
N ARG A 55 12.63 10.75 0.76
CA ARG A 55 13.58 10.57 -0.33
C ARG A 55 14.89 10.00 0.18
N ASP A 56 15.51 9.13 -0.62
CA ASP A 56 16.74 8.43 -0.24
C ASP A 56 17.98 9.33 -0.27
N SER A 57 17.96 10.36 -1.12
CA SER A 57 19.06 11.31 -1.24
C SER A 57 18.55 12.73 -1.52
N PRO A 58 19.37 13.76 -1.30
CA PRO A 58 19.00 15.15 -1.61
C PRO A 58 18.66 15.41 -3.09
N LYS A 59 19.13 14.54 -4.00
CA LYS A 59 18.87 14.62 -5.45
C LYS A 59 17.70 13.76 -5.90
N ALA A 60 17.27 12.80 -5.08
CA ALA A 60 16.12 11.97 -5.39
C ALA A 60 14.81 12.80 -5.28
N PRO A 61 13.81 12.52 -6.13
CA PRO A 61 12.51 13.15 -6.02
C PRO A 61 11.84 12.80 -4.70
N TRP A 62 10.99 13.68 -4.20
CA TRP A 62 10.11 13.36 -3.07
C TRP A 62 9.11 12.30 -3.47
N GLN A 63 8.97 11.29 -2.62
CA GLN A 63 7.97 10.23 -2.73
C GLN A 63 6.95 10.40 -1.61
N GLY A 64 5.67 10.36 -1.95
CA GLY A 64 4.61 10.41 -0.97
C GLY A 64 4.64 9.20 -0.04
N LEU A 65 4.51 9.45 1.27
CA LEU A 65 4.56 8.43 2.31
C LEU A 65 3.16 8.18 2.88
N HIS A 66 2.49 9.24 3.32
CA HIS A 66 1.11 9.18 3.81
C HIS A 66 0.45 10.56 3.80
N VAL A 67 -0.88 10.54 3.84
CA VAL A 67 -1.72 11.68 4.21
C VAL A 67 -2.54 11.29 5.44
N MET A 68 -2.75 12.25 6.34
CA MET A 68 -3.50 12.06 7.58
C MET A 68 -4.47 13.20 7.81
N VAL A 69 -5.61 12.89 8.41
CA VAL A 69 -6.54 13.88 8.98
C VAL A 69 -6.53 13.73 10.50
N GLN A 70 -6.17 14.81 11.19
CA GLN A 70 -6.02 14.86 12.65
C GLN A 70 -7.36 15.17 13.32
N ALA A 71 -8.28 14.19 13.32
CA ALA A 71 -9.65 14.38 13.82
C ALA A 71 -9.72 14.75 15.31
N HIS A 72 -8.74 14.35 16.14
CA HIS A 72 -8.62 14.81 17.53
C HIS A 72 -8.42 16.33 17.69
N ARG A 73 -8.15 17.07 16.60
CA ARG A 73 -8.04 18.55 16.61
C ARG A 73 -9.36 19.25 16.28
N LEU A 74 -10.43 18.51 16.01
CA LEU A 74 -11.75 19.09 15.80
C LEU A 74 -12.26 19.71 17.11
N GLU A 75 -12.94 20.86 17.03
CA GLU A 75 -13.56 21.50 18.19
C GLU A 75 -14.63 20.62 18.86
N VAL A 76 -15.36 19.87 18.03
CA VAL A 76 -16.32 18.85 18.46
C VAL A 76 -15.76 17.48 18.08
N PRO A 77 -15.58 16.56 19.04
CA PRO A 77 -15.11 15.21 18.75
C PRO A 77 -15.99 14.52 17.70
N LEU A 78 -15.35 13.94 16.68
CA LEU A 78 -16.04 13.11 15.71
C LEU A 78 -16.21 11.70 16.30
N LEU A 79 -17.44 11.29 16.57
CA LEU A 79 -17.71 9.93 17.07
C LEU A 79 -17.73 8.92 15.92
N VAL A 80 -17.19 7.72 16.17
CA VAL A 80 -17.13 6.66 15.14
C VAL A 80 -18.52 6.21 14.69
N ASP A 81 -19.50 6.16 15.59
CA ASP A 81 -20.85 5.70 15.25
C ASP A 81 -21.56 6.68 14.31
N ASP A 82 -21.38 7.99 14.53
CA ASP A 82 -21.90 9.03 13.63
C ASP A 82 -21.25 8.97 12.25
N LEU A 83 -19.93 8.76 12.21
CA LEU A 83 -19.18 8.61 10.98
C LEU A 83 -19.61 7.33 10.23
N ALA A 84 -19.72 6.20 10.92
CA ALA A 84 -20.16 4.93 10.37
C ALA A 84 -21.57 5.03 9.79
N ALA A 85 -22.52 5.61 10.54
CA ALA A 85 -23.88 5.83 10.05
C ALA A 85 -23.93 6.76 8.82
N ALA A 86 -23.09 7.80 8.78
CA ALA A 86 -22.97 8.66 7.60
C ALA A 86 -22.41 7.92 6.39
N LEU A 87 -21.40 7.07 6.59
CA LEU A 87 -20.79 6.27 5.54
C LEU A 87 -21.72 5.16 5.03
N ASP A 88 -22.48 4.51 5.91
CA ASP A 88 -23.49 3.51 5.55
C ASP A 88 -24.58 4.10 4.65
N ARG A 89 -25.06 5.31 4.96
CA ARG A 89 -26.02 6.03 4.09
C ARG A 89 -25.45 6.32 2.71
N LEU A 90 -24.13 6.50 2.59
CA LEU A 90 -23.44 6.69 1.32
C LEU A 90 -23.04 5.36 0.66
N GLY A 91 -23.27 4.22 1.33
CA GLY A 91 -22.92 2.89 0.85
C GLY A 91 -21.43 2.54 0.95
N PHE A 92 -20.69 3.17 1.87
CA PHE A 92 -19.26 2.96 2.11
C PHE A 92 -18.97 2.48 3.55
N PRO A 93 -19.53 1.32 3.98
CA PRO A 93 -19.39 0.85 5.36
C PRO A 93 -17.92 0.72 5.78
N LEU A 94 -17.66 0.99 7.06
CA LEU A 94 -16.38 0.73 7.71
C LEU A 94 -16.29 -0.74 8.12
N VAL A 95 -15.07 -1.28 8.08
CA VAL A 95 -14.77 -2.62 8.57
C VAL A 95 -13.86 -2.48 9.79
N GLU A 96 -14.31 -2.97 10.95
CA GLU A 96 -13.45 -3.06 12.14
C GLU A 96 -12.41 -4.17 11.95
N VAL A 97 -11.17 -3.90 12.36
CA VAL A 97 -10.05 -4.84 12.27
C VAL A 97 -9.44 -5.08 13.65
N ALA A 98 -8.55 -6.08 13.74
CA ALA A 98 -7.92 -6.45 15.00
C ALA A 98 -7.29 -5.23 15.72
N PRO A 99 -7.54 -5.05 17.03
CA PRO A 99 -6.98 -3.95 17.81
C PRO A 99 -5.45 -4.06 17.93
N ASP A 100 -4.76 -2.96 18.26
CA ASP A 100 -3.34 -3.05 18.68
C ASP A 100 -3.16 -3.51 20.12
N GLY A 101 -4.21 -3.43 20.93
CA GLY A 101 -4.09 -3.55 22.38
C GLY A 101 -3.48 -2.31 23.03
N LEU A 102 -3.55 -1.14 22.37
CA LEU A 102 -3.10 0.15 22.90
C LEU A 102 -4.29 1.07 23.28
N GLY A 103 -5.45 0.49 23.57
CA GLY A 103 -6.68 1.23 23.92
C GLY A 103 -7.33 1.93 22.73
N CYS A 104 -7.07 1.45 21.50
CA CYS A 104 -7.67 1.97 20.29
C CYS A 104 -8.39 0.88 19.52
N ARG A 105 -9.61 1.20 19.08
CA ARG A 105 -10.31 0.47 18.03
C ARG A 105 -9.80 0.91 16.66
N ARG A 106 -9.83 0.02 15.68
CA ARG A 106 -9.26 0.22 14.35
C ARG A 106 -10.28 -0.11 13.29
N PHE A 107 -10.47 0.82 12.36
CA PHE A 107 -11.38 0.61 11.23
C PHE A 107 -10.69 0.90 9.93
N VAL A 108 -11.08 0.20 8.88
CA VAL A 108 -10.55 0.42 7.53
C VAL A 108 -11.65 0.53 6.51
N ARG A 109 -11.35 1.29 5.46
CA ARG A 109 -12.05 1.24 4.19
C ARG A 109 -11.07 0.74 3.13
N GLU A 110 -11.23 -0.51 2.70
CA GLU A 110 -10.27 -1.15 1.78
C GLU A 110 -10.16 -0.42 0.45
N ASP A 111 -11.28 0.00 -0.14
CA ASP A 111 -11.30 0.64 -1.47
C ASP A 111 -10.46 1.92 -1.54
N SER A 112 -10.60 2.79 -0.52
CA SER A 112 -9.85 4.05 -0.41
C SER A 112 -8.52 3.88 0.29
N GLY A 113 -8.28 2.71 0.89
CA GLY A 113 -7.11 2.44 1.70
C GLY A 113 -7.01 3.34 2.94
N VAL A 114 -8.13 3.83 3.48
CA VAL A 114 -8.13 4.70 4.66
C VAL A 114 -8.27 3.87 5.93
N GLY A 115 -7.39 4.10 6.90
CA GLY A 115 -7.46 3.56 8.25
C GLY A 115 -7.89 4.63 9.25
N LEU A 116 -8.67 4.23 10.25
CA LEU A 116 -9.15 5.08 11.34
C LEU A 116 -8.65 4.50 12.66
N LEU A 117 -8.12 5.38 13.50
CA LEU A 117 -7.85 5.10 14.91
C LEU A 117 -8.93 5.78 15.75
N VAL A 118 -9.58 4.99 16.58
CA VAL A 118 -10.71 5.39 17.41
C VAL A 118 -10.39 5.06 18.85
N ASP A 119 -10.58 6.01 19.74
CA ASP A 119 -10.43 5.80 21.17
C ASP A 119 -11.47 4.78 21.68
N GLU A 120 -11.03 3.79 22.44
CA GLU A 120 -11.91 2.71 22.92
C GLU A 120 -12.83 3.17 24.07
N GLU A 121 -12.44 4.20 24.83
CA GLU A 121 -13.18 4.69 26.00
C GLU A 121 -14.41 5.51 25.58
N ASP A 122 -14.23 6.46 24.66
CA ASP A 122 -15.27 7.42 24.29
C ASP A 122 -15.74 7.31 22.82
N GLY A 123 -15.10 6.47 22.01
CA GLY A 123 -15.45 6.29 20.60
C GLY A 123 -15.05 7.45 19.69
N ALA A 124 -14.22 8.39 20.17
CA ALA A 124 -13.75 9.52 19.38
C ALA A 124 -12.74 9.07 18.32
N VAL A 125 -12.95 9.52 17.08
CA VAL A 125 -12.00 9.33 15.99
C VAL A 125 -10.79 10.23 16.24
N LEU A 126 -9.65 9.62 16.55
CA LEU A 126 -8.41 10.31 16.85
C LEU A 126 -7.70 10.76 15.57
N LYS A 127 -7.69 9.87 14.57
CA LYS A 127 -6.89 10.03 13.36
C LYS A 127 -7.42 9.19 12.21
N LEU A 128 -7.36 9.75 11.01
CA LEU A 128 -7.54 9.02 9.75
C LEU A 128 -6.23 9.06 8.95
N SER A 129 -5.89 7.99 8.24
CA SER A 129 -4.65 7.91 7.46
C SER A 129 -4.81 7.11 6.17
N ALA A 130 -4.21 7.58 5.08
CA ALA A 130 -4.02 6.83 3.85
C ALA A 130 -2.52 6.81 3.47
N PRO A 131 -1.95 5.67 3.06
CA PRO A 131 -2.55 4.33 3.16
C PRO A 131 -2.75 3.92 4.63
N ALA A 132 -3.71 3.04 4.88
CA ALA A 132 -3.92 2.40 6.15
C ALA A 132 -2.69 1.54 6.48
N TRP A 133 -2.19 1.64 7.71
CA TRP A 133 -1.05 0.83 8.18
C TRP A 133 -1.48 -0.51 8.80
N PHE A 134 -2.79 -0.74 8.80
CA PHE A 134 -3.47 -1.95 9.21
C PHE A 134 -4.59 -2.20 8.20
N GLY A 135 -5.09 -3.42 8.15
CA GLY A 135 -6.09 -3.90 7.20
C GLY A 135 -6.73 -5.18 7.72
N PRO A 136 -7.76 -5.71 7.05
CA PRO A 136 -8.32 -6.97 7.47
C PRO A 136 -7.38 -8.13 7.09
N GLY A 137 -7.61 -9.25 7.76
CA GLY A 137 -6.93 -10.49 7.48
C GLY A 137 -5.48 -10.55 7.92
N PRO A 138 -4.77 -11.58 7.45
CA PRO A 138 -3.66 -12.15 8.20
C PRO A 138 -2.37 -11.31 8.18
N ARG A 139 -2.30 -10.26 7.36
CA ARG A 139 -1.13 -9.37 7.29
C ARG A 139 -1.03 -8.43 8.47
N SER A 140 -2.19 -8.08 9.03
CA SER A 140 -2.33 -7.07 10.07
C SER A 140 -2.46 -7.69 11.46
N GLU A 141 -2.59 -9.02 11.50
CA GLU A 141 -2.57 -9.80 12.71
C GLU A 141 -1.15 -10.02 13.20
N ARG A 142 -1.03 -10.34 14.49
CA ARG A 142 0.25 -10.71 15.08
C ARG A 142 0.61 -12.12 14.61
N ALA A 143 1.85 -12.27 14.11
CA ALA A 143 2.36 -13.59 13.76
C ALA A 143 2.27 -14.55 14.95
N PRO A 144 1.67 -15.75 14.79
CA PRO A 144 1.64 -16.75 15.85
C PRO A 144 3.00 -17.42 16.07
N TRP A 145 3.97 -17.18 15.18
CA TRP A 145 5.33 -17.72 15.26
C TRP A 145 6.34 -16.64 15.65
N SER A 146 7.38 -17.02 16.39
CA SER A 146 8.47 -16.09 16.71
C SER A 146 9.24 -15.66 15.44
N PRO A 147 9.80 -14.44 15.41
CA PRO A 147 10.67 -14.00 14.32
C PRO A 147 11.84 -14.94 14.05
N GLU A 148 12.41 -15.57 15.08
CA GLU A 148 13.49 -16.56 14.98
C GLU A 148 13.02 -17.79 14.22
N THR A 149 11.87 -18.34 14.60
CA THR A 149 11.27 -19.51 13.94
C THR A 149 11.03 -19.25 12.45
N LEU A 150 10.53 -18.06 12.11
CA LEU A 150 10.30 -17.69 10.72
C LEU A 150 11.62 -17.55 9.94
N ARG A 151 12.64 -16.94 10.54
CA ARG A 151 13.97 -16.81 9.92
C ARG A 151 14.62 -18.16 9.65
N ASP A 152 14.54 -19.09 10.60
CA ASP A 152 15.09 -20.45 10.46
C ASP A 152 14.37 -21.23 9.36
N ARG A 153 13.04 -21.13 9.28
CA ARG A 153 12.25 -21.73 8.20
C ARG A 153 12.65 -21.19 6.84
N VAL A 154 12.79 -19.88 6.70
CA VAL A 154 13.26 -19.25 5.45
C VAL A 154 14.69 -19.70 5.11
N ALA A 155 15.57 -19.87 6.10
CA ALA A 155 16.94 -20.36 5.89
C ALA A 155 16.96 -21.78 5.36
N HIS A 156 16.14 -22.63 5.97
CA HIS A 156 15.96 -23.98 5.49
C HIS A 156 15.42 -24.01 4.05
N LEU A 157 14.34 -23.27 3.76
CA LEU A 157 13.75 -23.18 2.42
C LEU A 157 14.74 -22.70 1.34
N ALA A 158 15.65 -21.79 1.70
CA ALA A 158 16.69 -21.28 0.81
C ALA A 158 17.74 -22.33 0.44
N GLY A 159 17.98 -23.31 1.31
CA GLY A 159 18.91 -24.43 1.09
C GLY A 159 18.30 -25.60 0.32
N LEU A 160 16.98 -25.61 0.11
CA LEU A 160 16.29 -26.67 -0.63
C LEU A 160 16.21 -26.36 -2.13
N ASP A 161 16.34 -27.42 -2.94
CA ASP A 161 15.94 -27.39 -4.35
C ASP A 161 14.42 -27.14 -4.49
N PRO A 162 13.94 -26.75 -5.70
CA PRO A 162 12.54 -26.40 -5.90
C PRO A 162 11.53 -27.50 -5.48
N ASP A 163 11.81 -28.77 -5.76
CA ASP A 163 10.88 -29.87 -5.47
C ASP A 163 10.87 -30.21 -3.98
N ALA A 164 12.04 -30.21 -3.35
CA ALA A 164 12.18 -30.41 -1.91
C ALA A 164 11.52 -29.27 -1.13
N ARG A 165 11.61 -28.04 -1.64
CA ARG A 165 10.95 -26.86 -1.08
C ARG A 165 9.43 -27.02 -1.10
N GLU A 166 8.87 -27.44 -2.23
CA GLU A 166 7.43 -27.65 -2.37
C GLU A 166 6.94 -28.75 -1.42
N ARG A 167 7.63 -29.91 -1.40
CA ARG A 167 7.30 -31.01 -0.47
C ARG A 167 7.40 -30.59 0.99
N TRP A 168 8.42 -29.81 1.35
CA TRP A 168 8.56 -29.29 2.71
C TRP A 168 7.39 -28.38 3.08
N ALA A 169 6.99 -27.52 2.16
CA ALA A 169 5.96 -26.53 2.40
C ALA A 169 4.58 -27.18 2.54
N VAL A 170 4.21 -28.08 1.63
CA VAL A 170 2.94 -28.82 1.69
C VAL A 170 2.75 -29.53 3.03
N ARG A 171 3.80 -30.15 3.57
CA ARG A 171 3.73 -30.86 4.86
C ARG A 171 3.54 -29.97 6.09
N ARG A 172 3.84 -28.68 5.99
CA ARG A 172 3.84 -27.73 7.12
C ARG A 172 2.85 -26.59 6.96
N CYS A 173 2.22 -26.51 5.80
CA CYS A 173 1.21 -25.53 5.48
C CYS A 173 -0.04 -25.80 6.33
N PRO A 174 -0.58 -24.79 7.04
CA PRO A 174 -1.84 -24.95 7.74
C PRO A 174 -2.99 -25.37 6.81
N GLU A 175 -3.90 -26.17 7.34
CA GLU A 175 -5.08 -26.63 6.59
C GLU A 175 -6.08 -25.50 6.41
N GLN A 176 -6.29 -24.67 7.45
CA GLN A 176 -7.26 -23.58 7.42
C GLN A 176 -6.83 -22.47 6.45
N PRO A 177 -7.72 -21.96 5.56
CA PRO A 177 -7.36 -20.97 4.55
C PRO A 177 -6.74 -19.68 5.11
N GLU A 178 -7.28 -19.15 6.20
CA GLU A 178 -6.80 -17.90 6.83
C GLU A 178 -5.41 -18.09 7.45
N GLU A 179 -5.21 -19.18 8.22
CA GLU A 179 -3.91 -19.54 8.80
C GLU A 179 -2.87 -19.81 7.71
N ARG A 180 -3.30 -20.42 6.59
CA ARG A 180 -2.46 -20.67 5.43
C ARG A 180 -1.99 -19.36 4.79
N ALA A 181 -2.90 -18.41 4.59
CA ALA A 181 -2.57 -17.09 4.06
C ALA A 181 -1.59 -16.35 4.99
N ALA A 182 -1.83 -16.39 6.30
CA ALA A 182 -0.92 -15.86 7.32
C ALA A 182 0.47 -16.50 7.24
N TRP A 183 0.51 -17.83 7.18
CA TRP A 183 1.75 -18.57 7.15
C TRP A 183 2.64 -18.18 5.97
N TRP A 184 2.06 -18.08 4.77
CA TRP A 184 2.81 -17.63 3.59
C TRP A 184 3.26 -16.18 3.69
N TRP A 185 2.38 -15.29 4.15
CA TRP A 185 2.73 -13.88 4.36
C TRP A 185 3.91 -13.71 5.31
N PHE A 186 3.90 -14.39 6.46
CA PHE A 186 4.97 -14.28 7.44
C PHE A 186 6.30 -14.89 6.96
N LEU A 187 6.26 -15.94 6.14
CA LEU A 187 7.47 -16.44 5.47
C LEU A 187 8.02 -15.42 4.46
N TRP A 188 7.16 -14.77 3.67
CA TRP A 188 7.54 -13.69 2.75
C TRP A 188 8.20 -12.53 3.50
N VAL A 189 7.55 -12.00 4.54
CA VAL A 189 8.07 -10.90 5.36
C VAL A 189 9.42 -11.26 6.00
N ALA A 190 9.55 -12.49 6.51
CA ALA A 190 10.81 -12.97 7.08
C ALA A 190 11.92 -13.12 6.03
N SER A 191 11.58 -13.35 4.76
CA SER A 191 12.54 -13.46 3.66
C SER A 191 13.16 -12.12 3.25
N GLY A 192 12.39 -11.03 3.32
CA GLY A 192 12.84 -9.67 2.97
C GLY A 192 13.80 -9.04 3.98
N ARG A 193 13.92 -9.59 5.19
CA ARG A 193 14.81 -9.08 6.26
C ARG A 193 16.28 -9.53 6.13
N ARG A 194 16.69 -10.08 4.99
CA ARG A 194 18.07 -10.56 4.78
C ARG A 194 18.95 -9.49 4.14
N ASP A 195 20.15 -9.31 4.68
CA ASP A 195 21.15 -8.36 4.19
C ASP A 195 21.45 -8.51 2.71
N ALA A 196 21.61 -7.40 1.99
CA ALA A 196 21.89 -7.35 0.55
C ALA A 196 23.26 -7.96 0.12
N GLY A 197 24.09 -8.41 1.07
CA GLY A 197 25.39 -9.04 0.80
C GLY A 197 25.28 -10.44 0.20
N GLY A 198 26.38 -10.95 -0.37
CA GLY A 198 26.49 -12.32 -0.91
C GLY A 198 27.02 -12.37 -2.34
N THR A 199 27.27 -13.58 -2.84
CA THR A 199 27.66 -13.84 -4.23
C THR A 199 26.47 -13.65 -5.20
N ASP A 200 26.73 -13.57 -6.51
CA ASP A 200 25.67 -13.53 -7.52
C ASP A 200 24.74 -14.74 -7.43
N GLU A 201 25.30 -15.93 -7.15
CA GLU A 201 24.53 -17.15 -6.97
C GLU A 201 23.62 -17.09 -5.72
N GLU A 202 24.10 -16.50 -4.62
CA GLU A 202 23.29 -16.29 -3.41
C GLU A 202 22.20 -15.24 -3.63
N ARG A 203 22.48 -14.19 -4.41
CA ARG A 203 21.46 -13.22 -4.85
C ARG A 203 20.39 -13.90 -5.70
N ALA A 204 20.79 -14.69 -6.70
CA ALA A 204 19.87 -15.41 -7.59
C ALA A 204 19.00 -16.43 -6.82
N ARG A 205 19.59 -17.19 -5.89
CA ARG A 205 18.83 -18.13 -5.03
C ARG A 205 17.82 -17.41 -4.15
N ARG A 206 18.18 -16.26 -3.58
CA ARG A 206 17.25 -15.44 -2.79
C ARG A 206 16.14 -14.85 -3.65
N ALA A 207 16.48 -14.34 -4.83
CA ALA A 207 15.48 -13.86 -5.79
C ALA A 207 14.47 -14.96 -6.15
N GLY A 208 14.97 -16.15 -6.48
CA GLY A 208 14.14 -17.32 -6.78
C GLY A 208 13.25 -17.76 -5.60
N LEU A 209 13.76 -17.73 -4.37
CA LEU A 209 12.95 -18.00 -3.17
C LEU A 209 11.88 -16.93 -2.96
N GLY A 210 12.25 -15.65 -3.08
CA GLY A 210 11.33 -14.52 -2.93
C GLY A 210 10.17 -14.58 -3.94
N LEU A 211 10.47 -14.80 -5.23
CA LEU A 211 9.46 -14.95 -6.27
C LEU A 211 8.57 -16.17 -6.05
N TRP A 212 9.10 -17.26 -5.50
CA TRP A 212 8.29 -18.42 -5.15
C TRP A 212 7.38 -18.13 -3.96
N LEU A 213 7.89 -17.52 -2.88
CA LEU A 213 7.11 -17.14 -1.71
C LEU A 213 5.98 -16.17 -2.08
N LEU A 214 6.28 -15.16 -2.90
CA LEU A 214 5.30 -14.17 -3.32
C LEU A 214 4.16 -14.80 -4.13
N ARG A 215 4.48 -15.73 -5.04
CA ARG A 215 3.47 -16.53 -5.76
C ARG A 215 2.63 -17.39 -4.82
N LYS A 216 3.21 -17.93 -3.75
CA LYS A 216 2.45 -18.66 -2.71
C LYS A 216 1.55 -17.75 -1.90
N CYS A 217 1.99 -16.54 -1.59
CA CYS A 217 1.15 -15.53 -0.95
C CYS A 217 -0.06 -15.17 -1.84
N GLU A 218 0.16 -14.95 -3.14
CA GLU A 218 -0.91 -14.68 -4.11
C GLU A 218 -1.89 -15.85 -4.20
N ALA A 219 -1.40 -17.08 -4.39
CA ALA A 219 -2.22 -18.28 -4.51
C ALA A 219 -3.02 -18.62 -3.22
N ALA A 220 -2.49 -18.23 -2.05
CA ALA A 220 -3.18 -18.42 -0.78
C ALA A 220 -4.17 -17.30 -0.44
N GLY A 221 -4.32 -16.27 -1.30
CA GLY A 221 -5.13 -15.10 -1.01
C GLY A 221 -4.53 -14.18 0.05
N ALA A 222 -3.27 -14.41 0.43
CA ALA A 222 -2.57 -13.55 1.38
C ALA A 222 -2.36 -12.16 0.79
N VAL A 223 -2.13 -12.03 -0.52
CA VAL A 223 -2.07 -10.76 -1.27
C VAL A 223 -2.81 -10.91 -2.60
N GLY A 224 -3.39 -9.81 -3.09
CA GLY A 224 -3.94 -9.78 -4.45
C GLY A 224 -2.85 -9.65 -5.53
N ARG A 225 -3.25 -9.71 -6.80
CA ARG A 225 -2.33 -9.60 -7.94
C ARG A 225 -1.55 -8.28 -7.96
N ALA A 226 -2.24 -7.14 -7.91
CA ALA A 226 -1.57 -5.84 -7.89
C ALA A 226 -0.65 -5.68 -6.69
N GLU A 227 -1.07 -6.09 -5.49
CA GLU A 227 -0.20 -6.02 -4.31
C GLU A 227 1.05 -6.89 -4.50
N SER A 228 0.92 -8.09 -5.08
CA SER A 228 2.07 -8.93 -5.42
C SER A 228 3.03 -8.21 -6.36
N LEU A 229 2.54 -7.52 -7.39
CA LEU A 229 3.38 -6.74 -8.29
C LEU A 229 4.05 -5.54 -7.60
N LEU A 230 3.37 -4.86 -6.68
CA LEU A 230 3.95 -3.80 -5.86
C LEU A 230 5.07 -4.34 -4.96
N GLN A 231 4.87 -5.50 -4.34
CA GLN A 231 5.89 -6.18 -3.54
C GLN A 231 7.09 -6.60 -4.40
N LEU A 232 6.85 -7.10 -5.61
CA LEU A 232 7.88 -7.43 -6.58
C LEU A 232 8.72 -6.21 -6.96
N ALA A 233 8.07 -5.08 -7.27
CA ALA A 233 8.74 -3.84 -7.64
C ALA A 233 9.61 -3.28 -6.51
N ARG A 234 9.14 -3.35 -5.25
CA ARG A 234 9.89 -2.88 -4.07
C ARG A 234 11.06 -3.77 -3.69
N SER A 235 10.96 -5.07 -3.96
CA SER A 235 11.93 -6.07 -3.50
C SER A 235 13.11 -6.26 -4.45
N GLY A 236 13.05 -5.72 -5.67
CA GLY A 236 14.12 -5.84 -6.66
C GLY A 236 14.41 -7.30 -7.05
N LEU A 237 13.39 -8.16 -7.01
CA LEU A 237 13.53 -9.59 -7.30
C LEU A 237 13.70 -9.89 -8.80
N LEU A 238 13.29 -8.97 -9.66
CA LEU A 238 13.45 -9.06 -11.11
C LEU A 238 14.35 -7.93 -11.63
N PRO A 239 14.97 -8.11 -12.80
CA PRO A 239 15.59 -7.01 -13.54
C PRO A 239 14.62 -5.84 -13.77
N PRO A 240 15.12 -4.60 -13.94
CA PRO A 240 14.28 -3.42 -14.15
C PRO A 240 13.27 -3.56 -15.31
N ASP A 241 13.68 -4.05 -16.47
CA ASP A 241 12.79 -4.24 -17.63
C ASP A 241 11.65 -5.22 -17.32
N GLU A 242 11.97 -6.34 -16.66
CA GLU A 242 10.97 -7.34 -16.28
C GLU A 242 10.03 -6.82 -15.19
N THR A 243 10.54 -6.04 -14.24
CA THR A 243 9.74 -5.39 -13.19
C THR A 243 8.76 -4.40 -13.78
N VAL A 244 9.21 -3.50 -14.65
CA VAL A 244 8.34 -2.50 -15.29
C VAL A 244 7.31 -3.18 -16.16
N ARG A 245 7.70 -4.17 -16.98
CA ARG A 245 6.77 -4.96 -17.79
C ARG A 245 5.70 -5.64 -16.93
N ALA A 246 6.09 -6.32 -15.86
CA ALA A 246 5.15 -6.98 -14.96
C ALA A 246 4.16 -6.01 -14.30
N CYS A 247 4.61 -4.81 -13.92
CA CYS A 247 3.74 -3.77 -13.37
C CYS A 247 2.75 -3.24 -14.41
N LEU A 248 3.21 -2.94 -15.63
CA LEU A 248 2.36 -2.43 -16.71
C LEU A 248 1.35 -3.48 -17.20
N ASP A 249 1.77 -4.73 -17.39
CA ASP A 249 0.89 -5.85 -17.74
C ASP A 249 -0.15 -6.13 -16.65
N GLY A 250 0.15 -5.74 -15.40
CA GLY A 250 -0.76 -5.84 -14.28
C GLY A 250 -1.80 -4.73 -14.21
N ILE A 251 -1.67 -3.66 -14.99
CA ILE A 251 -2.66 -2.58 -15.00
C ILE A 251 -3.94 -3.09 -15.66
N PRO A 252 -5.08 -3.12 -14.94
CA PRO A 252 -6.27 -3.83 -15.40
C PRO A 252 -7.11 -3.02 -16.42
N VAL A 253 -6.62 -1.87 -16.88
CA VAL A 253 -7.34 -0.90 -17.71
C VAL A 253 -6.39 -0.20 -18.69
N SER A 254 -6.91 0.22 -19.85
CA SER A 254 -6.12 0.98 -20.81
C SER A 254 -5.98 2.46 -20.36
N ARG A 255 -4.98 3.18 -20.90
CA ARG A 255 -4.85 4.63 -20.70
C ARG A 255 -6.04 5.43 -21.26
N ALA A 256 -6.73 4.90 -22.26
CA ALA A 256 -7.87 5.57 -22.90
C ALA A 256 -9.16 5.41 -22.08
N ASP A 257 -9.30 4.30 -21.37
CA ASP A 257 -10.54 3.93 -20.67
C ASP A 257 -10.46 4.14 -19.15
N VAL A 258 -9.27 4.37 -18.59
CA VAL A 258 -9.08 4.52 -17.15
C VAL A 258 -9.83 5.76 -16.63
N ALA A 259 -10.64 5.54 -15.58
CA ALA A 259 -11.35 6.61 -14.89
C ALA A 259 -10.37 7.67 -14.36
N THR A 260 -10.72 8.94 -14.52
CA THR A 260 -9.96 10.07 -14.00
C THR A 260 -10.85 10.95 -13.14
N ARG A 261 -10.23 11.80 -12.32
CA ARG A 261 -10.91 12.79 -11.48
C ARG A 261 -11.75 13.77 -12.30
N ASP A 262 -11.36 14.01 -13.55
CA ASP A 262 -12.07 14.91 -14.46
C ASP A 262 -13.30 14.25 -15.11
N THR A 263 -13.29 12.92 -15.22
CA THR A 263 -14.29 12.16 -15.99
C THR A 263 -15.25 11.38 -15.12
N THR A 264 -14.87 11.08 -13.88
CA THR A 264 -15.59 10.15 -13.01
C THR A 264 -15.79 10.75 -11.63
N ALA A 265 -17.06 10.98 -11.27
CA ALA A 265 -17.42 11.40 -9.92
C ALA A 265 -17.20 10.27 -8.91
N TYR A 266 -16.79 10.63 -7.69
CA TYR A 266 -16.65 9.67 -6.61
C TYR A 266 -18.03 9.23 -6.08
N SER A 267 -18.54 8.12 -6.58
CA SER A 267 -19.84 7.56 -6.19
C SER A 267 -19.79 6.05 -6.06
N ARG A 268 -20.82 5.47 -5.41
CA ARG A 268 -20.95 4.02 -5.26
C ARG A 268 -21.07 3.32 -6.61
N GLU A 269 -21.79 3.92 -7.55
CA GLU A 269 -21.95 3.37 -8.91
C GLU A 269 -20.62 3.28 -9.65
N ASN A 270 -19.69 4.20 -9.36
CA ASN A 270 -18.39 4.28 -10.03
C ASN A 270 -17.26 3.57 -9.25
N ILE A 271 -17.54 2.94 -8.09
CA ILE A 271 -16.47 2.44 -7.20
C ILE A 271 -15.56 1.41 -7.88
N THR A 272 -16.13 0.56 -8.75
CA THR A 272 -15.36 -0.44 -9.49
C THR A 272 -14.33 0.22 -10.42
N VAL A 273 -14.75 1.19 -11.24
CA VAL A 273 -13.83 1.88 -12.18
C VAL A 273 -12.83 2.78 -11.45
N ILE A 274 -13.22 3.35 -10.30
CA ILE A 274 -12.34 4.10 -9.41
C ILE A 274 -11.24 3.20 -8.84
N ASN A 275 -11.60 2.00 -8.36
CA ASN A 275 -10.63 1.06 -7.83
C ASN A 275 -9.63 0.59 -8.90
N LEU A 276 -10.08 0.38 -10.14
CA LEU A 276 -9.20 0.07 -11.26
C LEU A 276 -8.23 1.24 -11.57
N SER A 277 -8.71 2.48 -11.51
CA SER A 277 -7.86 3.68 -11.66
C SER A 277 -6.81 3.81 -10.56
N ARG A 278 -7.18 3.57 -9.30
CA ARG A 278 -6.25 3.53 -8.16
C ARG A 278 -5.21 2.42 -8.29
N GLU A 279 -5.61 1.26 -8.80
CA GLU A 279 -4.70 0.15 -9.07
C GLU A 279 -3.69 0.51 -10.17
N ALA A 280 -4.17 1.07 -11.29
CA ALA A 280 -3.33 1.61 -12.35
C ALA A 280 -2.34 2.66 -11.84
N LYS A 281 -2.80 3.56 -10.96
CA LYS A 281 -1.97 4.58 -10.32
C LYS A 281 -0.87 3.97 -9.46
N ARG A 282 -1.21 3.02 -8.58
CA ARG A 282 -0.23 2.36 -7.71
C ARG A 282 0.83 1.60 -8.53
N LEU A 283 0.41 0.83 -9.53
CA LEU A 283 1.32 0.04 -10.37
C LEU A 283 2.21 0.92 -11.24
N SER A 284 1.66 1.97 -11.85
CA SER A 284 2.46 2.93 -12.64
C SER A 284 3.49 3.66 -11.78
N LEU A 285 3.12 4.09 -10.57
CA LEU A 285 4.05 4.70 -9.61
C LEU A 285 5.20 3.76 -9.23
N ALA A 286 4.93 2.47 -9.08
CA ALA A 286 5.96 1.48 -8.76
C ALA A 286 7.02 1.31 -9.86
N THR A 287 6.73 1.70 -11.11
CA THR A 287 7.71 1.66 -12.21
C THR A 287 8.79 2.75 -12.10
N ARG A 288 8.49 3.86 -11.42
CA ARG A 288 9.32 5.07 -11.40
C ARG A 288 10.75 4.82 -10.94
N GLU A 289 10.95 4.00 -9.91
CA GLU A 289 12.28 3.72 -9.36
C GLU A 289 13.15 2.89 -10.32
N HIS A 290 12.52 2.14 -11.22
CA HIS A 290 13.18 1.26 -12.17
C HIS A 290 13.51 1.95 -13.49
N LEU A 291 12.77 3.00 -13.86
CA LEU A 291 12.90 3.72 -15.13
C LEU A 291 14.33 4.10 -15.53
N PRO A 292 15.20 4.63 -14.63
CA PRO A 292 16.58 4.98 -14.99
C PRO A 292 17.41 3.80 -15.51
N HIS A 293 16.99 2.57 -15.21
CA HIS A 293 17.69 1.33 -15.53
C HIS A 293 16.98 0.50 -16.61
N VAL A 294 15.81 0.95 -17.09
CA VAL A 294 15.07 0.27 -18.17
C VAL A 294 15.83 0.44 -19.49
N ARG A 295 16.08 -0.64 -20.23
CA ARG A 295 16.81 -0.61 -21.52
C ARG A 295 15.90 -0.56 -22.74
N ASP A 296 14.70 -1.13 -22.60
CA ASP A 296 13.68 -1.15 -23.64
C ASP A 296 13.04 0.26 -23.78
N PRO A 297 13.22 0.94 -24.93
CA PRO A 297 12.72 2.29 -25.11
C PRO A 297 11.19 2.37 -25.21
N GLU A 298 10.54 1.34 -25.75
CA GLU A 298 9.08 1.30 -25.86
C GLU A 298 8.46 1.11 -24.48
N LEU A 299 9.02 0.21 -23.69
CA LEU A 299 8.60 -0.02 -22.32
C LEU A 299 8.78 1.23 -21.44
N ARG A 300 9.90 1.94 -21.61
CA ARG A 300 10.16 3.21 -20.92
C ARG A 300 9.11 4.25 -21.28
N ALA A 301 8.83 4.44 -22.57
CA ALA A 301 7.86 5.42 -23.04
C ALA A 301 6.43 5.12 -22.53
N GLU A 302 6.03 3.86 -22.50
CA GLU A 302 4.72 3.48 -21.95
C GLU A 302 4.62 3.77 -20.45
N ALA A 303 5.66 3.43 -19.67
CA ALA A 303 5.69 3.74 -18.24
C ALA A 303 5.69 5.25 -17.96
N GLU A 304 6.43 6.04 -18.74
CA GLU A 304 6.41 7.51 -18.66
C GLU A 304 5.01 8.06 -18.95
N ALA A 305 4.33 7.56 -19.98
CA ALA A 305 2.97 8.00 -20.32
C ALA A 305 1.94 7.71 -19.22
N TRP A 306 2.07 6.57 -18.52
CA TRP A 306 1.26 6.29 -17.32
C TRP A 306 1.59 7.24 -16.16
N LEU A 307 2.87 7.55 -15.95
CA LEU A 307 3.30 8.48 -14.90
C LEU A 307 2.87 9.92 -15.16
N GLU A 308 2.70 10.34 -16.41
CA GLU A 308 2.10 11.63 -16.76
C GLU A 308 0.61 11.67 -16.41
N LEU A 309 -0.11 10.57 -16.65
CA LEU A 309 -1.54 10.48 -16.34
C LEU A 309 -1.84 10.42 -14.83
N ARG A 310 -0.86 10.01 -14.01
CA ARG A 310 -1.05 9.72 -12.58
C ARG A 310 -1.76 10.81 -11.77
N ALA A 311 -1.55 12.09 -12.09
CA ALA A 311 -2.11 13.21 -11.32
C ALA A 311 -3.63 13.32 -11.50
N ARG A 312 -4.14 12.74 -12.60
CA ARG A 312 -5.56 12.69 -12.96
C ARG A 312 -6.23 11.38 -12.55
N LEU A 313 -5.45 10.33 -12.26
CA LEU A 313 -5.97 9.06 -11.76
C LEU A 313 -6.55 9.21 -10.35
N MET A 314 -7.53 8.35 -10.04
CA MET A 314 -8.30 8.36 -8.79
C MET A 314 -7.47 7.96 -7.58
#